data_AF-A0A257MEB7-F1
#
_entry.id   AF-A0A257MEB7-F1
#
_cell.length_a   1.000
_cell.length_b   1.000
_cell.length_c   1.000
_cell.angle_alpha   90.00
_cell.angle_beta   90.00
_cell.angle_gamma   90.00
#
_symmetry.space_group_name_H-M   'P 1'
#
loop_
_entity.id
_entity.type
_entity.pdbx_description
1 polymer ?
#
loop_
_entity_poly.entity_id
_entity_poly.type
_entity_poly.pdbx_seq_one_letter_code
_entity_poly.pdbx_strand_id
1 'polypeptide(L)'
;GRSLYHFHTGTMTRRTSLLDREIPAPFVEINLEDARLMGIREGMKVRVETRRGSIAAEARLVDSLPRGSLFMPIHFSEAPANALTAQSIDPLSKIAELKVSAASLRKVMP
;
A
#
# COMPACT_ATOMS: atom_id res chain seq x y z
N GLY A 1 2.17 -3.08 5.49
CA GLY A 1 1.83 -4.36 6.17
C GLY A 1 2.42 -5.54 5.44
N ARG A 2 1.85 -6.73 5.61
CA ARG A 2 2.25 -7.97 4.92
C ARG A 2 1.02 -8.66 4.35
N SER A 3 1.18 -9.38 3.25
CA SER A 3 0.20 -10.31 2.70
C SER A 3 0.64 -11.75 2.94
N LEU A 4 -0.29 -12.71 2.82
CA LEU A 4 -0.03 -14.13 3.08
C LEU A 4 1.07 -14.71 2.18
N TYR A 5 1.05 -14.36 0.89
CA TYR A 5 1.88 -15.00 -0.14
C TYR A 5 3.29 -14.42 -0.27
N HIS A 6 3.60 -13.34 0.45
CA HIS A 6 4.88 -12.67 0.30
C HIS A 6 5.62 -12.46 1.62
N PHE A 7 6.92 -12.69 1.56
CA PHE A 7 7.80 -12.52 2.70
C PHE A 7 8.65 -11.25 2.54
N HIS A 8 8.68 -10.44 3.61
CA HIS A 8 9.50 -9.24 3.72
C HIS A 8 9.39 -8.31 2.50
N THR A 9 10.48 -7.93 1.85
CA THR A 9 10.49 -7.06 0.66
C THR A 9 10.26 -7.81 -0.65
N GLY A 10 9.76 -9.05 -0.59
CA GLY A 10 9.44 -9.85 -1.77
C GLY A 10 10.64 -10.45 -2.50
N THR A 11 11.88 -10.21 -2.04
CA THR A 11 13.12 -10.61 -2.73
C THR A 11 13.27 -12.11 -2.97
N MET A 12 12.57 -12.93 -2.17
CA MET A 12 12.50 -14.38 -2.35
C MET A 12 11.18 -14.80 -3.00
N THR A 13 10.06 -14.41 -2.41
CA THR A 13 8.73 -14.94 -2.78
C THR A 13 8.28 -14.47 -4.15
N ARG A 14 8.67 -13.28 -4.60
CA ARG A 14 8.35 -12.79 -5.96
C ARG A 14 9.19 -13.41 -7.07
N ARG A 15 10.20 -14.21 -6.72
CA ARG A 15 10.96 -15.02 -7.68
C ARG A 15 10.38 -16.42 -7.86
N THR A 16 9.38 -16.77 -7.06
CA THR A 16 8.68 -18.05 -7.13
C THR A 16 7.35 -17.83 -7.84
N SER A 17 7.22 -18.38 -9.05
CA SER A 17 6.04 -18.15 -9.91
C SER A 17 4.71 -18.48 -9.22
N LEU A 18 4.66 -19.55 -8.43
CA LEU A 18 3.47 -19.94 -7.68
C LEU A 18 3.04 -18.89 -6.64
N LEU A 19 3.99 -18.23 -5.97
CA LEU A 19 3.69 -17.23 -4.95
C LEU A 19 3.43 -15.85 -5.56
N ASP A 20 4.16 -15.49 -6.61
CA ASP A 20 3.97 -14.21 -7.32
C ASP A 20 2.63 -14.16 -8.05
N ARG A 21 2.16 -15.30 -8.59
CA ARG A 21 0.85 -15.40 -9.24
C ARG A 21 -0.32 -14.99 -8.33
N GLU A 22 -0.25 -15.27 -7.03
CA GLU A 22 -1.35 -15.01 -6.10
C GLU A 22 -1.56 -13.51 -5.84
N ILE A 23 -0.47 -12.71 -5.84
CA ILE A 23 -0.54 -11.25 -5.71
C ILE A 23 0.55 -10.63 -6.61
N PRO A 24 0.31 -10.53 -7.93
CA PRO A 24 1.36 -10.16 -8.89
C PRO A 24 1.69 -8.66 -8.91
N ALA A 25 0.79 -7.82 -8.37
CA ALA A 25 0.85 -6.38 -8.48
C ALA A 25 0.70 -5.68 -7.13
N PRO A 26 1.30 -4.49 -6.96
CA PRO A 26 1.10 -3.67 -5.78
C PRO A 26 -0.34 -3.18 -5.68
N PHE A 27 -0.90 -3.26 -4.47
CA PHE A 27 -2.26 -2.82 -4.19
C PHE A 27 -2.31 -1.90 -2.96
N VAL A 28 -3.38 -1.13 -2.86
CA VAL A 28 -3.80 -0.41 -1.66
C VAL A 28 -5.22 -0.84 -1.29
N GLU A 29 -5.39 -1.29 -0.06
CA GLU A 29 -6.71 -1.57 0.49
C GLU A 29 -7.39 -0.28 0.94
N ILE A 30 -8.66 -0.13 0.54
CA ILE A 30 -9.49 1.04 0.77
C ILE A 30 -10.85 0.57 1.29
N ASN A 31 -11.39 1.27 2.29
CA ASN A 31 -12.74 1.01 2.76
C ASN A 31 -13.79 1.22 1.65
N LEU A 32 -14.80 0.35 1.58
CA LEU A 32 -15.89 0.42 0.59
C LEU A 32 -16.57 1.79 0.50
N GLU A 33 -16.87 2.42 1.64
CA GLU A 33 -17.58 3.69 1.69
C GLU A 33 -16.69 4.85 1.22
N ASP A 34 -15.41 4.85 1.60
CA ASP A 34 -14.48 5.87 1.13
C ASP A 34 -14.24 5.74 -0.38
N ALA A 35 -14.09 4.51 -0.88
CA ALA A 35 -13.99 4.26 -2.31
C ALA A 35 -15.24 4.73 -3.07
N ARG A 36 -16.44 4.49 -2.52
CA ARG A 36 -17.71 4.97 -3.09
C ARG A 36 -17.76 6.49 -3.16
N LEU A 37 -17.42 7.18 -2.07
CA LEU A 37 -17.40 8.65 -2.00
C LEU A 37 -16.37 9.25 -2.96
N MET A 38 -15.23 8.59 -3.11
CA MET A 38 -14.18 9.02 -4.04
C MET A 38 -14.46 8.58 -5.49
N GLY A 39 -15.44 7.70 -5.73
CA GLY A 39 -15.72 7.10 -7.04
C GLY A 39 -14.59 6.22 -7.57
N ILE A 40 -13.91 5.49 -6.68
CA ILE A 40 -12.87 4.49 -6.98
C ILE A 40 -13.55 3.12 -7.10
N ARG A 41 -13.10 2.30 -8.05
CA ARG A 41 -13.60 0.93 -8.26
C ARG A 41 -12.50 -0.08 -8.00
N GLU A 42 -12.88 -1.33 -7.72
CA GLU A 42 -11.95 -2.46 -7.62
C GLU A 42 -11.03 -2.54 -8.85
N GLY A 43 -9.75 -2.79 -8.63
CA GLY A 43 -8.71 -2.88 -9.67
C GLY A 43 -8.31 -1.54 -10.32
N MET A 44 -8.96 -0.42 -9.97
CA MET A 44 -8.62 0.89 -10.53
C MET A 44 -7.21 1.30 -10.07
N LYS A 45 -6.39 1.82 -10.99
CA LYS A 45 -5.11 2.43 -10.61
C LYS A 45 -5.34 3.73 -9.85
N VAL A 46 -4.78 3.78 -8.66
CA VAL A 46 -4.84 4.94 -7.76
C VAL A 46 -3.43 5.35 -7.36
N ARG A 47 -3.27 6.62 -7.02
CA ARG A 47 -2.02 7.18 -6.51
C ARG A 47 -2.18 7.51 -5.03
N VAL A 48 -1.34 6.90 -4.20
CA VAL A 48 -1.19 7.25 -2.79
C VAL A 48 -0.03 8.23 -2.67
N GLU A 49 -0.28 9.38 -2.06
CA GLU A 49 0.69 10.47 -1.93
C GLU A 49 0.88 10.85 -0.48
N THR A 50 2.12 11.11 -0.09
CA THR A 50 2.50 11.66 1.20
C THR A 50 3.49 12.79 0.97
N ARG A 51 3.92 13.46 2.04
CA ARG A 51 4.97 14.49 1.95
C ARG A 51 6.30 13.96 1.40
N ARG A 52 6.57 12.65 1.49
CA ARG A 52 7.83 12.05 1.05
C ARG A 52 7.84 11.53 -0.39
N GLY A 53 6.66 11.29 -0.97
CA GLY A 53 6.58 10.69 -2.28
C GLY A 53 5.18 10.23 -2.65
N SER A 54 5.10 9.62 -3.83
CA SER A 54 3.86 9.05 -4.35
C SER A 54 4.10 7.68 -4.97
N ILE A 55 3.11 6.81 -4.86
CA ILE A 55 3.13 5.45 -5.41
C ILE A 55 1.81 5.20 -6.13
N ALA A 56 1.90 4.57 -7.31
CA ALA A 56 0.72 4.04 -8.01
C ALA A 56 0.53 2.56 -7.63
N ALA A 57 -0.72 2.18 -7.33
CA ALA A 57 -1.10 0.82 -6.97
C ALA A 57 -2.54 0.54 -7.41
N GLU A 58 -2.93 -0.73 -7.47
CA GLU A 58 -4.31 -1.13 -7.72
C GLU A 58 -5.17 -0.94 -6.46
N ALA A 59 -6.36 -0.38 -6.62
CA ALA A 59 -7.34 -0.27 -5.55
C ALA A 59 -7.96 -1.63 -5.24
N ARG A 60 -7.82 -2.09 -3.99
CA ARG A 60 -8.52 -3.25 -3.45
C ARG A 60 -9.56 -2.77 -2.44
N LEU A 61 -10.84 -3.04 -2.68
CA LEU A 61 -11.90 -2.54 -1.83
C LEU A 61 -12.28 -3.59 -0.80
N VAL A 62 -12.32 -3.19 0.47
CA VAL A 62 -12.58 -4.08 1.60
C VAL A 62 -13.53 -3.44 2.61
N ASP A 63 -14.30 -4.25 3.31
CA ASP A 63 -15.15 -3.83 4.44
C ASP A 63 -14.43 -3.93 5.79
N SER A 64 -13.36 -4.71 5.86
CA SER A 64 -12.57 -4.97 7.06
C SER A 64 -11.68 -3.81 7.52
N LEU A 65 -11.48 -2.81 6.67
CA LEU A 65 -10.64 -1.65 6.97
C LEU A 65 -11.49 -0.49 7.52
N PRO A 66 -11.13 0.16 8.64
CA PRO A 66 -11.82 1.35 9.11
C PRO A 66 -11.83 2.47 8.07
N ARG A 67 -12.92 3.24 8.03
CA ARG A 67 -13.00 4.45 7.21
C ARG A 67 -11.87 5.43 7.53
N GLY A 68 -11.36 6.11 6.51
CA GLY A 68 -10.23 7.05 6.57
C GLY A 68 -8.86 6.37 6.65
N SER A 69 -8.80 5.03 6.69
CA SER A 69 -7.54 4.29 6.73
C SER A 69 -7.20 3.68 5.37
N LEU A 70 -5.90 3.51 5.13
CA LEU A 70 -5.36 2.80 3.97
C LEU A 70 -4.42 1.70 4.44
N PHE A 71 -4.36 0.59 3.71
CA PHE A 71 -3.36 -0.45 3.94
C PHE A 71 -2.58 -0.74 2.66
N MET A 72 -1.25 -0.80 2.77
CA MET A 72 -0.36 -1.20 1.67
C MET A 72 0.69 -2.20 2.17
N PRO A 73 0.92 -3.33 1.48
CA PRO A 73 2.02 -4.23 1.77
C PRO A 73 3.38 -3.65 1.33
N ILE A 74 4.48 -4.15 1.93
CA ILE A 74 5.86 -3.70 1.63
C ILE A 74 6.59 -4.56 0.57
N HIS A 75 5.87 -5.44 -0.13
CA HIS A 75 6.45 -6.54 -0.91
C HIS A 75 6.92 -6.15 -2.32
N PHE A 76 6.58 -4.95 -2.78
CA PHE A 76 6.72 -4.56 -4.18
C PHE A 76 7.82 -3.52 -4.37
N SER A 77 8.88 -3.88 -5.09
CA SER A 77 10.00 -2.99 -5.41
C SER A 77 9.63 -1.85 -6.36
N GLU A 78 8.68 -2.10 -7.24
CA GLU A 78 8.10 -1.15 -8.21
C GLU A 78 7.16 -0.13 -7.55
N ALA A 79 6.72 -0.40 -6.32
CA ALA A 79 5.80 0.43 -5.54
C ALA A 79 6.12 0.30 -4.04
N PRO A 80 7.31 0.75 -3.61
CA PRO A 80 7.82 0.45 -2.27
C PRO A 80 7.11 1.30 -1.22
N ALA A 81 6.17 0.73 -0.47
CA ALA A 81 5.36 1.46 0.52
C ALA A 81 6.18 2.29 1.53
N ASN A 82 7.41 1.89 1.84
CA ASN A 82 8.33 2.65 2.71
C ASN A 82 8.79 4.00 2.12
N ALA A 83 8.56 4.26 0.83
CA ALA A 83 8.73 5.58 0.25
C ALA A 83 7.66 6.58 0.73
N LEU A 84 6.58 6.09 1.35
CA LEU A 84 5.48 6.90 1.89
C LEU A 84 5.51 7.08 3.42
N THR A 85 6.32 6.31 4.15
CA THR A 85 6.34 6.32 5.63
C THR A 85 7.11 7.52 6.17
N ALA A 86 6.81 8.03 7.36
CA ALA A 86 7.53 9.18 7.92
C ALA A 86 9.05 8.94 8.07
N GLN A 87 9.84 10.01 8.04
CA GLN A 87 11.29 9.98 8.33
C GLN A 87 11.62 10.17 9.81
N SER A 88 10.61 10.11 10.69
CA SER A 88 10.81 10.14 12.13
C SER A 88 11.37 8.82 12.64
N ILE A 89 12.34 8.93 13.54
CA ILE A 89 12.90 7.82 14.29
C ILE A 89 12.56 8.01 15.77
N ASP A 90 12.29 6.91 16.47
CA ASP A 90 12.18 6.93 17.91
C ASP A 90 13.54 7.29 18.55
N PRO A 91 13.62 8.30 19.44
CA PRO A 91 14.89 8.79 19.95
C PRO A 91 15.66 7.78 20.80
N LEU A 92 14.97 6.78 21.38
CA LEU A 92 15.61 5.78 22.24
C LEU A 92 16.08 4.56 21.42
N SER A 93 15.15 3.90 20.75
CA SER A 93 15.38 2.65 20.01
C SER A 93 16.00 2.86 18.62
N LYS A 94 15.95 4.09 18.10
CA LYS A 94 16.37 4.45 16.72
C LYS A 94 15.58 3.71 15.63
N ILE A 95 14.38 3.21 15.95
CA ILE A 95 13.49 2.53 15.00
C ILE A 95 12.63 3.57 14.27
N ALA A 96 12.44 3.38 12.97
CA ALA A 96 11.61 4.24 12.14
C ALA A 96 10.10 3.97 12.34
N GLU A 97 9.29 5.02 12.18
CA GLU A 97 7.82 4.90 12.16
C GLU A 97 7.34 4.38 10.79
N LEU A 98 6.84 3.15 10.78
CA LEU A 98 6.42 2.44 9.55
C LEU A 98 4.94 2.07 9.54
N LYS A 99 4.19 2.35 10.61
CA LYS A 99 2.79 1.91 10.74
C LYS A 99 1.81 3.02 10.44
N VAL A 100 2.19 4.27 10.70
CA VAL A 100 1.30 5.42 10.51
C VAL A 100 1.96 6.47 9.63
N SER A 101 1.26 6.88 8.58
CA SER A 101 1.63 8.03 7.74
C SER A 101 0.36 8.67 7.17
N ALA A 102 0.27 9.99 7.25
CA ALA A 102 -0.83 10.73 6.64
C ALA A 102 -0.66 10.73 5.11
N ALA A 103 -1.69 10.30 4.40
CA ALA A 103 -1.66 10.17 2.95
C ALA A 103 -2.93 10.77 2.30
N SER A 104 -2.80 11.24 1.07
CA SER A 104 -3.93 11.52 0.18
C SER A 104 -4.01 10.47 -0.91
N LEU A 105 -5.23 10.17 -1.35
CA LEU A 105 -5.51 9.22 -2.41
C LEU A 105 -6.10 9.95 -3.61
N ARG A 106 -5.60 9.67 -4.82
CA ARG A 106 -6.10 10.23 -6.08
C ARG A 106 -6.30 9.14 -7.12
N LYS A 107 -7.28 9.34 -8.02
CA LYS A 107 -7.40 8.49 -9.22
C LYS A 107 -6.27 8.80 -10.17
N VAL A 108 -5.69 7.78 -10.79
CA VAL A 108 -4.84 7.98 -11.96
C VAL A 108 -5.78 7.95 -13.16
N MET A 109 -6.07 9.13 -13.73
CA MET A 109 -6.78 9.18 -15.00
C MET A 109 -5.86 8.67 -16.12
N PRO A 110 -6.38 7.88 -17.08
CA PRO A 110 -5.66 7.64 -18.32
C PRO A 110 -5.45 8.94 -19.11
#